data_AF-A0A7J3NNT3-F1
#
_entry.id   AF-A0A7J3NNT3-F1
#
_cell.length_a   1.000
_cell.length_b   1.000
_cell.length_c   1.000
_cell.angle_alpha   90.00
_cell.angle_beta   90.00
_cell.angle_gamma   90.00
#
_symmetry.space_group_name_H-M   'P 1'
#
loop_
_entity.id
_entity.type
_entity.pdbx_description
1 polymer ?
#
loop_
_entity_poly.entity_id
_entity_poly.type
_entity_poly.pdbx_seq_one_letter_code
_entity_poly.pdbx_strand_id
1 'polypeptide(L)'
;MKFKVNAKCSMCGENVHHEVELEGDTLSWFREQLEVTGIAPISVDHGDHVMVVYLDKHGYARSSYTYPIMREEVAGEQWTEIQASLIKCEADVIFANWKEKKYCVPHWSIDFPHEKVLPQAEAAKIVSLEGREFWVLASGDNRMIIAKRVGWQRSLFQMMQEMLSQATLVEPDIVMRPAVQAILASIVSSPFTHTSNSSSIFADLRKKVRATRALKLLNDRIAPELVSLLEKLESYDSLEECLFSADVRQISLLIKNYRSLRNMGVIAIV
;
A
#
# COMPACT_ATOMS: atom_id res chain seq x y z
N MET A 1 2.28 -28.74 -7.07
CA MET A 1 3.66 -28.74 -7.63
C MET A 1 4.63 -28.70 -6.46
N LYS A 2 5.63 -29.58 -6.43
CA LYS A 2 6.58 -29.68 -5.31
C LYS A 2 7.91 -29.05 -5.63
N PHE A 3 8.39 -28.20 -4.74
CA PHE A 3 9.71 -27.57 -4.82
C PHE A 3 10.53 -27.94 -3.59
N LYS A 4 11.82 -28.20 -3.81
CA LYS A 4 12.79 -28.35 -2.72
C LYS A 4 13.54 -27.03 -2.57
N VAL A 5 13.19 -26.28 -1.55
CA VAL A 5 13.87 -25.04 -1.17
C VAL A 5 15.13 -25.41 -0.40
N ASN A 6 16.27 -24.95 -0.90
CA ASN A 6 17.55 -25.01 -0.21
C ASN A 6 18.18 -23.62 -0.26
N ALA A 7 18.13 -22.90 0.86
CA ALA A 7 18.70 -21.57 0.96
C ALA A 7 19.28 -21.32 2.36
N LYS A 8 20.35 -20.51 2.40
CA LYS A 8 20.94 -20.07 3.67
C LYS A 8 20.12 -18.89 4.21
N CYS A 9 19.71 -19.01 5.47
CA CYS A 9 19.07 -17.94 6.18
C CYS A 9 20.06 -16.78 6.41
N SER A 10 19.71 -15.59 5.95
CA SER A 10 20.52 -14.37 6.15
C SER A 10 20.51 -13.85 7.59
N MET A 11 19.59 -14.31 8.44
CA MET A 11 19.42 -13.85 9.83
C MET A 11 20.20 -14.71 10.83
N CYS A 12 19.92 -16.01 10.90
CA CYS A 12 20.59 -16.92 11.83
C CYS A 12 21.80 -17.66 11.20
N GLY A 13 21.96 -17.61 9.88
CA GLY A 13 23.06 -18.28 9.17
C GLY A 13 22.87 -19.77 8.93
N GLU A 14 21.75 -20.36 9.36
CA GLU A 14 21.45 -21.78 9.16
C GLU A 14 21.00 -22.08 7.71
N ASN A 15 21.19 -23.32 7.25
CA ASN A 15 20.68 -23.77 5.96
C ASN A 15 19.29 -24.34 6.13
N VAL A 16 18.33 -23.80 5.37
CA VAL A 16 16.94 -24.22 5.41
C VAL A 16 16.69 -25.17 4.26
N HIS A 17 16.25 -26.37 4.61
CA HIS A 17 15.80 -27.39 3.66
C HIS A 17 14.31 -27.61 3.86
N HIS A 18 13.50 -27.17 2.90
CA HIS A 18 12.05 -27.27 3.02
C HIS A 18 11.43 -27.73 1.71
N GLU A 19 10.49 -28.66 1.78
CA GLU A 19 9.72 -29.10 0.63
C GLU A 19 8.36 -28.39 0.65
N VAL A 20 8.10 -27.61 -0.39
CA VAL A 20 6.87 -26.82 -0.50
C VAL A 20 6.02 -27.40 -1.60
N GLU A 21 4.81 -27.79 -1.23
CA GLU A 21 3.77 -28.21 -2.15
C GLU A 21 2.82 -27.03 -2.40
N LEU A 22 2.82 -26.53 -3.63
CA LEU A 22 1.93 -25.46 -4.07
C LEU A 22 0.75 -26.05 -4.83
N GLU A 23 -0.47 -25.70 -4.44
CA GLU A 23 -1.72 -26.14 -5.06
C GLU A 23 -2.69 -24.97 -5.26
N GLY A 24 -3.75 -25.21 -6.03
CA GLY A 24 -4.85 -24.26 -6.24
C GLY A 24 -4.40 -22.88 -6.75
N ASP A 25 -4.98 -21.84 -6.16
CA ASP A 25 -4.72 -20.44 -6.52
C ASP A 25 -3.27 -20.03 -6.25
N THR A 26 -2.67 -20.56 -5.19
CA THR A 26 -1.26 -20.31 -4.85
C THR A 26 -0.33 -20.83 -5.94
N LEU A 27 -0.62 -22.01 -6.50
CA LEU A 27 0.12 -22.54 -7.66
C LEU A 27 -0.10 -21.69 -8.92
N SER A 28 -1.33 -21.27 -9.16
CA SER A 28 -1.69 -20.47 -10.34
C SER A 28 -0.98 -19.12 -10.32
N TRP A 29 -1.02 -18.43 -9.18
CA TRP A 29 -0.28 -17.20 -8.94
C TRP A 29 1.24 -17.41 -9.07
N PHE A 30 1.78 -18.48 -8.48
CA PHE A 30 3.21 -18.77 -8.54
C PHE A 30 3.70 -18.96 -9.99
N ARG A 31 2.90 -19.63 -10.82
CA ARG A 31 3.19 -19.80 -12.26
C ARG A 31 3.16 -18.48 -13.00
N GLU A 32 2.13 -17.66 -12.76
CA GLU A 32 2.04 -16.32 -13.35
C GLU A 32 3.29 -15.49 -13.02
N GLN A 33 3.78 -15.56 -11.78
CA GLN A 33 5.00 -14.85 -11.38
C GLN A 33 6.26 -15.32 -12.10
N LEU A 34 6.40 -16.64 -12.26
CA LEU A 34 7.50 -17.22 -13.04
C LEU A 34 7.44 -16.78 -14.51
N GLU A 35 6.25 -16.67 -15.09
CA GLU A 35 6.06 -16.24 -16.49
C GLU A 35 6.43 -14.77 -16.67
N VAL A 36 5.98 -13.89 -15.78
CA VAL A 36 6.17 -12.44 -15.91
C VAL A 36 7.60 -12.02 -15.58
N THR A 37 8.20 -12.59 -14.52
CA THR A 37 9.45 -12.08 -13.95
C THR A 37 10.62 -13.07 -14.01
N GLY A 38 10.36 -14.33 -14.35
CA GLY A 38 11.37 -15.40 -14.34
C GLY A 38 11.69 -15.97 -12.95
N ILE A 39 11.15 -15.36 -11.88
CA ILE A 39 11.30 -15.80 -10.49
C ILE A 39 9.98 -15.71 -9.75
N ALA A 40 9.79 -16.53 -8.71
CA ALA A 40 8.60 -16.47 -7.87
C ALA A 40 8.97 -16.71 -6.40
N PRO A 41 8.43 -15.92 -5.47
CA PRO A 41 8.75 -16.05 -4.05
C PRO A 41 8.00 -17.24 -3.43
N ILE A 42 8.67 -17.92 -2.51
CA ILE A 42 8.09 -18.89 -1.58
C ILE A 42 8.47 -18.48 -0.16
N SER A 43 7.47 -18.29 0.69
CA SER A 43 7.68 -18.06 2.11
C SER A 43 7.89 -19.40 2.82
N VAL A 44 9.06 -19.57 3.42
CA VAL A 44 9.41 -20.69 4.29
C VAL A 44 9.44 -20.19 5.72
N ASP A 45 8.63 -20.81 6.55
CA ASP A 45 8.63 -20.54 7.98
C ASP A 45 9.92 -21.07 8.62
N HIS A 46 10.66 -20.21 9.30
CA HIS A 46 11.93 -20.49 9.96
C HIS A 46 11.84 -20.26 11.48
N GLY A 47 10.64 -20.48 12.05
CA GLY A 47 10.39 -20.39 13.49
C GLY A 47 10.06 -18.97 13.93
N ASP A 48 11.08 -18.21 14.31
CA ASP A 48 11.00 -16.82 14.76
C ASP A 48 11.12 -15.81 13.60
N HIS A 49 11.27 -16.28 12.37
CA HIS A 49 11.29 -15.46 11.15
C HIS A 49 10.80 -16.24 9.92
N VAL A 50 10.26 -15.55 8.90
CA VAL A 50 9.97 -16.13 7.58
C VAL A 50 11.20 -15.87 6.74
N MET A 51 11.67 -16.92 6.08
CA MET A 51 12.58 -16.79 4.95
C MET A 51 11.78 -16.81 3.64
N VAL A 52 11.76 -15.70 2.92
CA VAL A 52 11.21 -15.63 1.56
C VAL A 52 12.32 -15.99 0.59
N VAL A 53 12.12 -17.05 -0.19
CA VAL A 53 13.08 -17.53 -1.19
C VAL A 53 12.51 -17.33 -2.58
N TYR A 54 13.24 -16.62 -3.43
CA TYR A 54 12.88 -16.45 -4.83
C TYR A 54 13.42 -17.63 -5.63
N LEU A 55 12.51 -18.45 -6.16
CA LEU A 55 12.83 -19.59 -6.99
C LEU A 55 12.70 -19.23 -8.47
N ASP A 56 13.53 -19.83 -9.32
CA ASP A 56 13.33 -19.78 -10.76
C ASP A 56 12.42 -20.91 -11.26
N LYS A 57 12.21 -20.96 -12.59
CA LYS A 57 11.41 -21.99 -13.26
C LYS A 57 11.91 -23.43 -13.06
N HIS A 58 13.15 -23.62 -12.61
CA HIS A 58 13.76 -24.91 -12.32
C HIS A 58 13.72 -25.25 -10.81
N GLY A 59 13.17 -24.35 -9.99
CA GLY A 59 13.12 -24.51 -8.54
C GLY A 59 14.43 -24.17 -7.83
N TYR A 60 15.39 -23.52 -8.51
CA TYR A 60 16.63 -23.09 -7.87
C TYR A 60 16.43 -21.76 -7.14
N ALA A 61 16.91 -21.68 -5.90
CA ALA A 61 16.96 -20.44 -5.13
C ALA A 61 17.92 -19.45 -5.80
N ARG A 62 17.40 -18.28 -6.17
CA ARG A 62 18.19 -17.17 -6.76
C ARG A 62 18.56 -16.12 -5.73
N SER A 63 17.68 -15.90 -4.77
CA SER A 63 17.92 -15.05 -3.61
C SER A 63 17.02 -15.47 -2.46
N SER A 64 17.43 -15.16 -1.24
CA SER A 64 16.63 -15.30 -0.04
C SER A 64 16.65 -13.98 0.74
N TYR A 65 15.55 -13.70 1.43
CA TYR A 65 15.45 -12.60 2.37
C TYR A 65 14.70 -13.09 3.61
N THR A 66 15.09 -12.62 4.80
CA THR A 66 14.54 -13.06 6.08
C THR A 66 13.85 -11.92 6.83
N TYR A 67 12.65 -12.17 7.36
CA TYR A 67 11.86 -11.23 8.16
C TYR A 67 11.48 -11.84 9.51
N PRO A 68 11.72 -11.19 10.66
CA PRO A 68 11.24 -11.68 11.95
C PRO A 68 9.71 -11.83 11.96
N ILE A 69 9.22 -12.96 12.45
CA ILE A 69 7.80 -13.24 12.69
C ILE A 69 7.58 -13.14 14.19
N MET A 70 6.69 -12.25 14.61
CA MET A 70 6.04 -12.42 15.90
C MET A 70 4.74 -13.19 15.64
N ARG A 71 4.72 -14.48 15.99
CA ARG A 71 3.52 -15.32 15.97
C ARG A 71 2.78 -15.07 17.27
N GLU A 72 1.87 -14.12 17.27
CA GLU A 72 0.92 -13.99 18.37
C GLU A 72 -0.45 -14.46 17.89
N GLU A 73 -0.95 -15.57 18.43
CA GLU A 73 -2.38 -15.87 18.38
C GLU A 73 -3.10 -14.87 19.27
N VAL A 74 -3.47 -13.73 18.70
CA VAL A 74 -4.23 -12.72 19.45
C VAL A 74 -5.70 -13.17 19.44
N ALA A 75 -6.15 -13.65 20.59
CA ALA A 75 -7.55 -13.95 20.85
C ALA A 75 -8.44 -12.74 20.50
N GLY A 76 -9.54 -13.02 19.80
CA GLY A 76 -10.39 -12.05 19.11
C GLY A 76 -10.71 -10.78 19.90
N GLU A 77 -9.98 -9.72 19.61
CA GLU A 77 -10.39 -8.37 19.98
C GLU A 77 -11.65 -8.00 19.19
N GLN A 78 -12.64 -7.39 19.83
CA GLN A 78 -13.86 -6.94 19.16
C GLN A 78 -13.57 -5.71 18.30
N TRP A 79 -13.15 -5.95 17.06
CA TRP A 79 -13.01 -4.93 16.04
C TRP A 79 -14.38 -4.51 15.48
N THR A 80 -14.62 -3.21 15.37
CA THR A 80 -15.83 -2.64 14.80
C THR A 80 -15.55 -2.15 13.38
N GLU A 81 -16.26 -2.72 12.40
CA GLU A 81 -16.18 -2.24 11.03
C GLU A 81 -16.99 -0.94 10.86
N ILE A 82 -16.41 0.02 10.18
CA ILE A 82 -17.04 1.26 9.75
C ILE A 82 -17.13 1.24 8.24
N GLN A 83 -18.28 1.66 7.71
CA GLN A 83 -18.50 1.76 6.29
C GLN A 83 -17.47 2.70 5.66
N ALA A 84 -16.59 2.15 4.81
CA ALA A 84 -15.70 2.97 4.01
C ALA A 84 -16.52 3.85 3.07
N SER A 85 -16.12 5.10 2.92
CA SER A 85 -16.60 5.89 1.79
C SER A 85 -16.15 5.22 0.49
N LEU A 86 -16.94 5.36 -0.58
CA LEU A 86 -16.68 4.74 -1.89
C LEU A 86 -15.37 5.24 -2.49
N ILE A 87 -14.26 4.71 -2.03
CA ILE A 87 -12.93 4.98 -2.54
C ILE A 87 -12.71 3.95 -3.64
N LYS A 88 -12.60 4.43 -4.88
CA LYS A 88 -12.08 3.59 -5.95
C LYS A 88 -10.65 3.25 -5.54
N CYS A 89 -10.37 1.97 -5.28
CA CYS A 89 -9.05 1.47 -4.95
C CYS A 89 -8.89 0.15 -5.67
N GLU A 90 -7.72 -0.06 -6.27
CA GLU A 90 -7.41 -1.32 -6.93
C GLU A 90 -6.61 -2.25 -6.01
N ALA A 91 -5.98 -1.75 -4.94
CA ALA A 91 -5.22 -2.54 -3.99
C ALA A 91 -6.06 -3.00 -2.79
N ASP A 92 -5.82 -4.21 -2.32
CA ASP A 92 -6.50 -4.75 -1.13
C ASP A 92 -5.90 -4.12 0.12
N VAL A 93 -6.70 -3.30 0.80
CA VAL A 93 -6.25 -2.47 1.91
C VAL A 93 -7.30 -2.36 3.00
N ILE A 94 -6.84 -2.30 4.24
CA ILE A 94 -7.62 -2.04 5.43
C ILE A 94 -6.99 -0.83 6.13
N PHE A 95 -7.81 0.12 6.56
CA PHE A 95 -7.39 1.16 7.49
C PHE A 95 -7.97 0.86 8.86
N ALA A 96 -7.17 0.97 9.91
CA ALA A 96 -7.62 0.66 11.25
C ALA A 96 -7.12 1.69 12.27
N ASN A 97 -7.88 1.86 13.35
CA ASN A 97 -7.53 2.61 14.53
C ASN A 97 -7.39 1.60 15.67
N TRP A 98 -6.15 1.35 16.07
CA TRP A 98 -5.79 0.35 17.06
C TRP A 98 -6.35 0.64 18.44
N LYS A 99 -6.42 1.91 18.82
CA LYS A 99 -6.92 2.34 20.12
C LYS A 99 -8.44 2.25 20.20
N GLU A 100 -9.13 2.70 19.17
CA GLU A 100 -10.60 2.67 19.11
C GLU A 100 -11.16 1.32 18.65
N LYS A 101 -10.29 0.39 18.23
CA LYS A 101 -10.65 -0.91 17.64
C LYS A 101 -11.67 -0.77 16.51
N LYS A 102 -11.48 0.25 15.67
CA LYS A 102 -12.29 0.52 14.48
C LYS A 102 -11.49 0.24 13.23
N TYR A 103 -12.14 -0.22 12.19
CA TYR A 103 -11.49 -0.40 10.90
C TYR A 103 -12.45 -0.14 9.75
N CYS A 104 -11.93 0.16 8.57
CA CYS A 104 -12.68 0.21 7.34
C CYS A 104 -11.93 -0.52 6.23
N VAL A 105 -12.69 -1.11 5.32
CA VAL A 105 -12.17 -1.94 4.23
C VAL A 105 -12.57 -1.31 2.90
N PRO A 106 -11.80 -0.33 2.37
CA PRO A 106 -12.16 0.33 1.12
C PRO A 106 -12.13 -0.61 -0.08
N HIS A 107 -11.24 -1.62 -0.07
CA HIS A 107 -11.19 -2.66 -1.08
C HIS A 107 -10.54 -3.93 -0.52
N TRP A 108 -11.19 -5.07 -0.69
CA TRP A 108 -10.68 -6.38 -0.29
C TRP A 108 -11.29 -7.47 -1.16
N SER A 109 -10.54 -7.86 -2.18
CA SER A 109 -10.91 -8.84 -3.21
C SER A 109 -10.25 -10.20 -3.00
N ILE A 110 -9.29 -10.29 -2.09
CA ILE A 110 -8.61 -11.54 -1.79
C ILE A 110 -9.49 -12.47 -0.95
N ASP A 111 -9.42 -13.76 -1.26
CA ASP A 111 -10.04 -14.81 -0.46
C ASP A 111 -9.20 -15.10 0.80
N PHE A 112 -9.19 -14.14 1.72
CA PHE A 112 -8.61 -14.23 3.05
C PHE A 112 -9.36 -13.30 4.01
N PRO A 113 -9.92 -13.78 5.13
CA PRO A 113 -10.68 -12.92 6.06
C PRO A 113 -9.83 -11.79 6.64
N HIS A 114 -10.24 -10.53 6.47
CA HIS A 114 -9.51 -9.37 7.00
C HIS A 114 -9.42 -9.37 8.53
N GLU A 115 -10.40 -9.98 9.20
CA GLU A 115 -10.46 -10.15 10.66
C GLU A 115 -9.33 -11.03 11.20
N LYS A 116 -8.75 -11.91 10.37
CA LYS A 116 -7.56 -12.69 10.75
C LYS A 116 -6.28 -11.86 10.70
N VAL A 117 -6.24 -10.78 9.91
CA VAL A 117 -5.04 -9.94 9.74
C VAL A 117 -4.99 -8.82 10.78
N LEU A 118 -6.15 -8.23 11.12
CA LEU A 118 -6.26 -7.10 12.06
C LEU A 118 -5.52 -7.30 13.39
N PRO A 119 -5.62 -8.46 14.07
CA PRO A 119 -4.95 -8.65 15.36
C PRO A 119 -3.41 -8.65 15.26
N GLN A 120 -2.87 -8.92 14.07
CA GLN A 120 -1.43 -8.87 13.82
C GLN A 120 -0.91 -7.45 13.65
N ALA A 121 -1.78 -6.43 13.65
CA ALA A 121 -1.44 -5.08 13.24
C ALA A 121 -0.90 -4.18 14.37
N GLU A 122 -0.32 -4.71 15.45
CA GLU A 122 0.13 -3.86 16.57
C GLU A 122 1.25 -2.87 16.18
N ALA A 123 2.20 -3.31 15.37
CA ALA A 123 3.37 -2.51 14.96
C ALA A 123 3.64 -2.64 13.46
N ALA A 124 4.43 -1.72 12.91
CA ALA A 124 4.81 -1.74 11.50
C ALA A 124 5.69 -2.98 11.20
N LYS A 125 5.21 -3.89 10.36
CA LYS A 125 5.88 -5.14 9.99
C LYS A 125 5.33 -5.74 8.71
N ILE A 126 6.00 -6.76 8.19
CA ILE A 126 5.45 -7.63 7.15
C ILE A 126 5.02 -8.92 7.84
N VAL A 127 3.76 -9.33 7.63
CA VAL A 127 3.17 -10.53 8.23
C VAL A 127 2.88 -11.53 7.12
N SER A 128 3.18 -12.81 7.36
CA SER A 128 2.82 -13.89 6.44
C SER A 128 1.80 -14.80 7.12
N LEU A 129 0.59 -14.92 6.57
CA LEU A 129 -0.48 -15.79 7.08
C LEU A 129 -0.94 -16.71 5.95
N GLU A 130 -0.93 -18.02 6.19
CA GLU A 130 -1.39 -19.03 5.21
C GLU A 130 -0.74 -18.85 3.82
N GLY A 131 0.54 -18.47 3.78
CA GLY A 131 1.31 -18.24 2.55
C GLY A 131 1.07 -16.89 1.85
N ARG A 132 0.19 -16.05 2.39
CA ARG A 132 -0.07 -14.68 1.90
C ARG A 132 0.70 -13.66 2.72
N GLU A 133 1.31 -12.68 2.05
CA GLU A 133 2.06 -11.61 2.70
C GLU A 133 1.21 -10.34 2.82
N PHE A 134 1.25 -9.72 3.99
CA PHE A 134 0.56 -8.49 4.35
C PHE A 134 1.57 -7.47 4.84
N TRP A 135 1.47 -6.24 4.36
CA TRP A 135 2.19 -5.10 4.90
C TRP A 135 1.35 -4.44 5.97
N VAL A 136 1.81 -4.49 7.21
CA VAL A 136 1.26 -3.71 8.31
C VAL A 136 2.10 -2.45 8.44
N LEU A 137 1.47 -1.31 8.19
CA LEU A 137 2.04 0.01 8.44
C LEU A 137 1.41 0.56 9.72
N ALA A 138 2.20 1.25 10.55
CA ALA A 138 1.72 1.77 11.84
C ALA A 138 2.21 3.19 12.11
N SER A 139 1.31 4.09 12.52
CA SER A 139 1.67 5.43 12.97
C SER A 139 0.71 5.91 14.06
N GLY A 140 1.23 6.06 15.29
CA GLY A 140 0.41 6.32 16.47
C GLY A 140 -0.64 5.22 16.67
N ASP A 141 -1.90 5.59 16.74
CA ASP A 141 -3.03 4.65 16.83
C ASP A 141 -3.48 4.12 15.45
N ASN A 142 -2.97 4.66 14.35
CA ASN A 142 -3.45 4.30 13.00
C ASN A 142 -2.65 3.14 12.41
N ARG A 143 -3.36 2.26 11.70
CA ARG A 143 -2.80 1.14 10.94
C ARG A 143 -3.30 1.21 9.50
N MET A 144 -2.41 0.84 8.58
CA MET A 144 -2.77 0.58 7.20
C MET A 144 -2.23 -0.80 6.85
N ILE A 145 -3.12 -1.73 6.57
CA ILE A 145 -2.79 -3.12 6.25
C ILE A 145 -3.03 -3.31 4.76
N ILE A 146 -2.04 -3.81 4.03
CA ILE A 146 -2.12 -3.97 2.59
C ILE A 146 -1.78 -5.42 2.24
N ALA A 147 -2.59 -6.08 1.43
CA ALA A 147 -2.18 -7.36 0.86
C ALA A 147 -1.06 -7.12 -0.16
N LYS A 148 0.13 -7.66 0.10
CA LYS A 148 1.32 -7.38 -0.70
C LYS A 148 1.16 -7.99 -2.09
N ARG A 149 1.39 -7.18 -3.12
CA ARG A 149 1.47 -7.65 -4.52
C ARG A 149 2.90 -7.97 -4.92
N VAL A 150 3.04 -8.71 -6.01
CA VAL A 150 4.36 -9.10 -6.50
C VAL A 150 5.10 -7.91 -7.11
N GLY A 151 6.43 -7.96 -6.99
CA GLY A 151 7.31 -6.86 -7.40
C GLY A 151 7.38 -5.71 -6.41
N TRP A 152 6.56 -5.72 -5.35
CA TRP A 152 6.61 -4.70 -4.31
C TRP A 152 7.82 -4.92 -3.38
N GLN A 153 8.62 -3.88 -3.26
CA GLN A 153 9.90 -3.91 -2.55
C GLN A 153 9.84 -3.20 -1.21
N ARG A 154 10.85 -3.44 -0.36
CA ARG A 154 11.00 -2.80 0.97
C ARG A 154 11.02 -1.27 0.89
N SER A 155 11.57 -0.69 -0.18
CA SER A 155 11.57 0.76 -0.42
C SER A 155 10.15 1.32 -0.51
N LEU A 156 9.24 0.60 -1.17
CA LEU A 156 7.82 0.98 -1.24
C LEU A 156 7.13 0.83 0.12
N PHE A 157 7.44 -0.22 0.90
CA PHE A 157 6.95 -0.35 2.28
C PHE A 157 7.38 0.85 3.14
N GLN A 158 8.66 1.22 3.11
CA GLN A 158 9.20 2.36 3.87
C GLN A 158 8.56 3.68 3.44
N MET A 159 8.38 3.87 2.13
CA MET A 159 7.70 5.03 1.58
C MET A 159 6.24 5.11 2.04
N MET A 160 5.50 4.00 1.99
CA MET A 160 4.13 3.97 2.46
C MET A 160 4.03 4.21 3.98
N GLN A 161 4.99 3.70 4.75
CA GLN A 161 5.10 3.97 6.18
C GLN A 161 5.34 5.46 6.46
N GLU A 162 6.19 6.12 5.68
CA GLU A 162 6.41 7.56 5.78
C GLU A 162 5.15 8.35 5.40
N MET A 163 4.47 7.97 4.30
CA MET A 163 3.23 8.60 3.87
C MET A 163 2.12 8.47 4.90
N LEU A 164 1.97 7.29 5.52
CA LEU A 164 1.05 7.08 6.63
C LEU A 164 1.40 8.04 7.78
N SER A 165 2.67 8.13 8.16
CA SER A 165 3.10 9.05 9.23
C SER A 165 2.85 10.52 8.90
N GLN A 166 3.01 10.95 7.66
CA GLN A 166 2.70 12.33 7.25
C GLN A 166 1.19 12.59 7.26
N ALA A 167 0.39 11.61 6.84
CA ALA A 167 -1.05 11.69 6.90
C ALA A 167 -1.54 11.82 8.35
N THR A 168 -1.01 11.02 9.28
CA THR A 168 -1.44 11.04 10.70
C THR A 168 -1.04 12.30 11.46
N LEU A 169 0.00 13.01 11.02
CA LEU A 169 0.34 14.33 11.56
C LEU A 169 -0.76 15.38 11.29
N VAL A 170 -1.45 15.26 10.15
CA VAL A 170 -2.53 16.18 9.76
C VAL A 170 -3.89 15.64 10.22
N GLU A 171 -4.12 14.34 10.11
CA GLU A 171 -5.36 13.66 10.44
C GLU A 171 -5.11 12.51 11.43
N PRO A 172 -5.27 12.75 12.74
CA PRO A 172 -4.95 11.77 13.78
C PRO A 172 -5.78 10.49 13.74
N ASP A 173 -6.94 10.49 13.07
CA ASP A 173 -7.79 9.31 12.89
C ASP A 173 -8.10 9.12 11.40
N ILE A 174 -7.30 8.29 10.73
CA ILE A 174 -7.42 8.08 9.28
C ILE A 174 -8.63 7.24 8.91
N VAL A 175 -9.20 6.46 9.84
CA VAL A 175 -10.36 5.58 9.60
C VAL A 175 -11.62 6.39 9.29
N MET A 176 -11.70 7.62 9.81
CA MET A 176 -12.81 8.53 9.61
C MET A 176 -12.56 9.57 8.51
N ARG A 177 -11.48 9.42 7.74
CA ARG A 177 -11.01 10.43 6.76
C ARG A 177 -10.90 9.87 5.34
N PRO A 178 -12.01 9.88 4.58
CA PRO A 178 -12.06 9.34 3.23
C PRO A 178 -11.02 9.91 2.26
N ALA A 179 -10.70 11.21 2.33
CA ALA A 179 -9.72 11.80 1.41
C ALA A 179 -8.29 11.30 1.67
N VAL A 180 -7.93 11.16 2.95
CA VAL A 180 -6.65 10.57 3.34
C VAL A 180 -6.57 9.12 2.90
N GLN A 181 -7.63 8.34 3.14
CA GLN A 181 -7.73 6.96 2.67
C GLN A 181 -7.58 6.87 1.15
N ALA A 182 -8.26 7.74 0.38
CA ALA A 182 -8.19 7.78 -1.07
C ALA A 182 -6.77 8.08 -1.58
N ILE A 183 -6.07 9.03 -0.95
CA ILE A 183 -4.68 9.36 -1.29
C ILE A 183 -3.76 8.16 -1.04
N LEU A 184 -3.82 7.59 0.18
CA LEU A 184 -2.97 6.45 0.55
C LEU A 184 -3.27 5.23 -0.33
N ALA A 185 -4.54 4.91 -0.54
CA ALA A 185 -5.00 3.83 -1.40
C ALA A 185 -4.57 4.01 -2.87
N SER A 186 -4.63 5.23 -3.39
CA SER A 186 -4.22 5.54 -4.77
C SER A 186 -2.71 5.37 -4.97
N ILE A 187 -1.90 5.79 -4.00
CA ILE A 187 -0.43 5.61 -4.03
C ILE A 187 -0.09 4.11 -4.05
N VAL A 188 -0.74 3.32 -3.19
CA VAL A 188 -0.57 1.86 -3.15
C VAL A 188 -0.98 1.21 -4.45
N SER A 189 -2.08 1.67 -5.06
CA SER A 189 -2.56 1.18 -6.36
C SER A 189 -1.63 1.57 -7.52
N SER A 190 -0.80 2.62 -7.38
CA SER A 190 0.12 3.12 -8.41
C SER A 190 1.52 3.44 -7.85
N PRO A 191 2.28 2.42 -7.40
CA PRO A 191 3.51 2.63 -6.63
C PRO A 191 4.63 3.34 -7.41
N PHE A 192 4.60 3.30 -8.75
CA PHE A 192 5.58 3.94 -9.64
C PHE A 192 5.35 5.45 -9.85
N THR A 193 4.26 6.01 -9.32
CA THR A 193 3.96 7.44 -9.49
C THR A 193 4.46 8.32 -8.35
N HIS A 194 5.02 7.78 -7.27
CA HIS A 194 5.37 8.59 -6.11
C HIS A 194 6.72 9.33 -6.25
N THR A 195 6.78 10.57 -5.77
CA THR A 195 8.04 11.32 -5.49
C THR A 195 8.13 11.65 -4.01
N SER A 196 9.33 11.89 -3.45
CA SER A 196 9.55 12.25 -2.02
C SER A 196 8.76 13.46 -1.52
N ASN A 197 8.02 14.14 -2.39
CA ASN A 197 7.27 15.36 -2.13
C ASN A 197 5.75 15.16 -2.06
N SER A 198 5.28 13.94 -2.27
CA SER A 198 3.85 13.60 -2.35
C SER A 198 3.09 13.89 -1.05
N SER A 199 3.77 13.90 0.09
CA SER A 199 3.18 14.21 1.41
C SER A 199 2.66 15.64 1.55
N SER A 200 3.16 16.59 0.74
CA SER A 200 2.76 18.00 0.80
C SER A 200 1.27 18.22 0.52
N ILE A 201 0.60 17.28 -0.14
CA ILE A 201 -0.84 17.34 -0.40
C ILE A 201 -1.67 17.31 0.89
N PHE A 202 -1.23 16.57 1.92
CA PHE A 202 -1.99 16.42 3.17
C PHE A 202 -2.19 17.75 3.89
N ALA A 203 -1.15 18.60 3.90
CA ALA A 203 -1.19 19.90 4.56
C ALA A 203 -2.17 20.91 3.92
N ASP A 204 -2.64 20.62 2.71
CA ASP A 204 -3.51 21.51 1.93
C ASP A 204 -4.90 20.92 1.68
N LEU A 205 -5.24 19.75 2.23
CA LEU A 205 -6.52 19.06 1.95
C LEU A 205 -7.75 19.93 2.20
N ARG A 206 -7.75 20.64 3.34
CA ARG A 206 -8.87 21.51 3.76
C ARG A 206 -8.80 22.92 3.19
N LYS A 207 -7.82 23.20 2.33
CA LYS A 207 -7.63 24.54 1.75
C LYS A 207 -8.25 24.60 0.36
N LYS A 208 -8.65 25.81 -0.03
CA LYS A 208 -9.07 26.07 -1.40
C LYS A 208 -7.83 26.10 -2.30
N VAL A 209 -7.76 25.18 -3.25
CA VAL A 209 -6.69 25.11 -4.24
C VAL A 209 -7.28 25.42 -5.60
N ARG A 210 -6.59 26.24 -6.41
CA ARG A 210 -7.04 26.60 -7.75
C ARG A 210 -5.92 26.42 -8.76
N ALA A 211 -6.28 26.04 -9.98
CA ALA A 211 -5.38 26.16 -11.12
C ALA A 211 -5.17 27.62 -11.48
N THR A 212 -3.96 27.99 -11.89
CA THR A 212 -3.65 29.33 -12.36
C THR A 212 -3.61 29.37 -13.89
N ARG A 213 -3.44 30.57 -14.46
CA ARG A 213 -3.24 30.74 -15.89
C ARG A 213 -2.02 29.99 -16.44
N ALA A 214 -1.06 29.61 -15.60
CA ALA A 214 0.13 28.84 -16.00
C ALA A 214 -0.21 27.43 -16.49
N LEU A 215 -1.36 26.86 -16.10
CA LEU A 215 -1.81 25.55 -16.61
C LEU A 215 -1.90 25.54 -18.14
N LYS A 216 -2.36 26.65 -18.75
CA LYS A 216 -2.49 26.77 -20.21
C LYS A 216 -1.15 26.66 -20.94
N LEU A 217 -0.05 27.00 -20.28
CA LEU A 217 1.30 26.95 -20.85
C LEU A 217 1.94 25.55 -20.76
N LEU A 218 1.34 24.65 -19.97
CA LEU A 218 1.87 23.31 -19.71
C LEU A 218 0.94 22.21 -20.21
N ASN A 219 -0.13 22.56 -20.93
CA ASN A 219 -1.16 21.61 -21.35
C ASN A 219 -0.58 20.44 -22.16
N ASP A 220 0.40 20.70 -23.03
CA ASP A 220 1.06 19.67 -23.85
C ASP A 220 2.13 18.84 -23.10
N ARG A 221 2.45 19.21 -21.86
CA ARG A 221 3.52 18.59 -21.04
C ARG A 221 2.99 17.78 -19.86
N ILE A 222 1.69 17.87 -19.59
CA ILE A 222 1.03 17.21 -18.47
C ILE A 222 0.05 16.18 -19.03
N ALA A 223 -0.11 15.06 -18.31
CA ALA A 223 -1.08 14.04 -18.69
C ALA A 223 -2.50 14.65 -18.77
N PRO A 224 -3.28 14.40 -19.85
CA PRO A 224 -4.62 14.98 -20.03
C PRO A 224 -5.57 14.74 -18.85
N GLU A 225 -5.45 13.59 -18.18
CA GLU A 225 -6.26 13.23 -17.02
C GLU A 225 -5.99 14.15 -15.83
N LEU A 226 -4.72 14.55 -15.64
CA LEU A 226 -4.32 15.50 -14.61
C LEU A 226 -4.78 16.92 -14.97
N VAL A 227 -4.68 17.32 -16.25
CA VAL A 227 -5.23 18.62 -16.70
C VAL A 227 -6.72 18.71 -16.39
N SER A 228 -7.48 17.68 -16.74
CA SER A 228 -8.92 17.62 -16.46
C SER A 228 -9.24 17.77 -14.97
N LEU A 229 -8.44 17.17 -14.08
CA LEU A 229 -8.61 17.35 -12.64
C LEU A 229 -8.25 18.77 -12.19
N LEU A 230 -7.16 19.34 -12.71
CA LEU A 230 -6.70 20.69 -12.36
C LEU A 230 -7.72 21.76 -12.78
N GLU A 231 -8.35 21.62 -13.94
CA GLU A 231 -9.41 22.53 -14.40
C GLU A 231 -10.64 22.52 -13.48
N LYS A 232 -10.94 21.37 -12.86
CA LYS A 232 -12.06 21.24 -11.92
C LYS A 232 -11.80 21.86 -10.55
N LEU A 233 -10.54 22.12 -10.17
CA LEU A 233 -10.19 22.65 -8.84
C LEU A 233 -10.93 23.95 -8.49
N GLU A 234 -11.23 24.82 -9.47
CA GLU A 234 -11.97 26.06 -9.22
C GLU A 234 -13.41 25.84 -8.78
N SER A 235 -13.98 24.67 -9.07
CA SER A 235 -15.39 24.34 -8.78
C SER A 235 -15.61 23.79 -7.37
N TYR A 236 -14.54 23.56 -6.60
CA TYR A 236 -14.60 23.00 -5.26
C TYR A 236 -14.13 24.01 -4.21
N ASP A 237 -14.63 23.89 -2.98
CA ASP A 237 -14.23 24.76 -1.87
C ASP A 237 -12.99 24.24 -1.14
N SER A 238 -12.69 22.95 -1.29
CA SER A 238 -11.48 22.34 -0.78
C SER A 238 -10.83 21.37 -1.76
N LEU A 239 -9.53 21.11 -1.59
CA LEU A 239 -8.83 20.06 -2.31
C LEU A 239 -9.44 18.68 -2.04
N GLU A 240 -9.84 18.42 -0.79
CA GLU A 240 -10.53 17.20 -0.37
C GLU A 240 -11.79 16.91 -1.21
N GLU A 241 -12.68 17.89 -1.39
CA GLU A 241 -13.89 17.75 -2.22
C GLU A 241 -13.55 17.41 -3.67
N CYS A 242 -12.52 18.05 -4.22
CA CYS A 242 -12.06 17.78 -5.58
C CYS A 242 -11.59 16.33 -5.72
N LEU A 243 -10.82 15.82 -4.73
CA LEU A 243 -10.32 14.45 -4.71
C LEU A 243 -11.44 13.41 -4.64
N PHE A 244 -12.57 13.70 -3.99
CA PHE A 244 -13.72 12.79 -3.99
C PHE A 244 -14.38 12.60 -5.35
N SER A 245 -14.25 13.58 -6.23
CA SER A 245 -14.78 13.51 -7.60
C SER A 245 -13.81 12.84 -8.59
N ALA A 246 -12.56 12.65 -8.19
CA ALA A 246 -11.47 12.19 -9.02
C ALA A 246 -11.38 10.66 -9.05
N ASP A 247 -10.88 10.10 -10.15
CA ASP A 247 -10.50 8.69 -10.19
C ASP A 247 -9.09 8.44 -9.62
N VAL A 248 -8.76 7.17 -9.38
CA VAL A 248 -7.46 6.73 -8.82
C VAL A 248 -6.28 7.27 -9.63
N ARG A 249 -6.40 7.29 -10.95
CA ARG A 249 -5.31 7.71 -11.83
C ARG A 249 -5.07 9.21 -11.70
N GLN A 250 -6.14 10.00 -11.68
CA GLN A 250 -6.09 11.45 -11.48
C GLN A 250 -5.50 11.81 -10.11
N ILE A 251 -5.94 11.13 -9.04
CA ILE A 251 -5.42 11.32 -7.68
C ILE A 251 -3.91 11.02 -7.66
N SER A 252 -3.49 9.86 -8.17
CA SER A 252 -2.07 9.47 -8.21
C SER A 252 -1.20 10.44 -9.01
N LEU A 253 -1.69 10.93 -10.16
CA LEU A 253 -0.98 11.93 -10.97
C LEU A 253 -0.89 13.28 -10.26
N LEU A 254 -1.94 13.71 -9.57
CA LEU A 254 -1.92 14.95 -8.80
C LEU A 254 -0.91 14.84 -7.66
N ILE A 255 -0.99 13.79 -6.84
CA ILE A 255 -0.07 13.52 -5.72
C ILE A 255 1.38 13.55 -6.20
N LYS A 256 1.69 12.82 -7.30
CA LYS A 256 3.02 12.77 -7.92
C LYS A 256 3.60 14.16 -8.19
N ASN A 257 2.77 15.04 -8.72
CA ASN A 257 3.20 16.33 -9.28
C ASN A 257 2.88 17.51 -8.36
N TYR A 258 2.18 17.31 -7.24
CA TYR A 258 1.55 18.38 -6.45
C TYR A 258 2.54 19.49 -6.07
N ARG A 259 3.67 19.15 -5.43
CA ARG A 259 4.70 20.13 -5.05
C ARG A 259 5.29 20.84 -6.27
N SER A 260 5.58 20.11 -7.35
CA SER A 260 6.12 20.70 -8.57
C SER A 260 5.14 21.68 -9.20
N LEU A 261 3.85 21.33 -9.25
CA LEU A 261 2.79 22.21 -9.75
C LEU A 261 2.65 23.46 -8.86
N ARG A 262 2.78 23.34 -7.53
CA ARG A 262 2.84 24.49 -6.62
C ARG A 262 4.06 25.37 -6.88
N ASN A 263 5.25 24.78 -6.98
CA ASN A 263 6.50 25.51 -7.18
C ASN A 263 6.55 26.23 -8.53
N MET A 264 5.98 25.63 -9.57
CA MET A 264 5.83 26.24 -10.89
C MET A 264 4.70 27.29 -10.95
N GLY A 265 3.96 27.48 -9.86
CA GLY A 265 2.83 28.41 -9.81
C GLY A 265 1.63 27.96 -10.64
N VAL A 266 1.53 26.68 -10.99
CA VAL A 266 0.39 26.10 -11.74
C VAL A 266 -0.82 25.93 -10.86
N ILE A 267 -0.61 25.63 -9.58
CA ILE A 267 -1.65 25.62 -8.56
C ILE A 267 -1.31 26.60 -7.44
N ALA A 268 -2.33 27.29 -6.95
CA ALA A 268 -2.24 28.25 -5.86
C ALA A 268 -3.21 27.90 -4.74
N ILE A 269 -2.80 28.20 -3.50
CA ILE A 269 -3.67 28.14 -2.32
C ILE A 269 -4.31 29.50 -2.15
N VAL A 270 -5.62 29.52 -1.94
CA VAL A 270 -6.44 30.72 -1.72
C VAL A 270 -6.92 30.78 -0.28
#